data_AF-A0A367IU49-F1
#
_entry.id   AF-A0A367IU49-F1
#
_cell.length_a   1.000
_cell.length_b   1.000
_cell.length_c   1.000
_cell.angle_alpha   90.00
_cell.angle_beta   90.00
_cell.angle_gamma   90.00
#
_symmetry.space_group_name_H-M   'P 1'
#
loop_
_entity.id
_entity.type
_entity.pdbx_description
1 polymer ?
#
loop_
_entity_poly.entity_id
_entity_poly.type
_entity_poly.pdbx_seq_one_letter_code
_entity_poly.pdbx_strand_id
1 'polypeptide(L)'
;MIKAAVHLDEEYTHNAVIQALKKSKQIEVDVIETKETPEDETIQLQWLEYELINWDLVAQNKCLVNAYCIRKGFIRKAQLSYNVTKYLSKNPDSILKKAIPETWQFELDHVDYFEEAMNEVFEVERDLEEGGHAFIIKPSLANKAAGIKVFNTLEQLRNMFEEIEEDYDEDDDKEDISQIREWVIQRYIDKPLLVNKRKFHVRAYVLAKSNIEVYLYRDMLALFALKEYDLSQLEDNLIHLTNTCIQTEEKEFIEDESVKLFWELEE
;
A
#
# COMPACT_ATOMS: atom_id res chain seq x y z
N MET A 1 34.03 -14.56 0.88
CA MET A 1 32.78 -15.02 0.25
C MET A 1 31.68 -15.05 1.31
N ILE A 2 30.59 -14.32 1.08
CA ILE A 2 29.40 -14.28 1.92
C ILE A 2 28.39 -15.29 1.36
N LYS A 3 27.83 -16.16 2.21
CA LYS A 3 26.70 -17.01 1.80
C LYS A 3 25.38 -16.26 1.93
N ALA A 4 24.65 -16.14 0.83
CA ALA A 4 23.36 -15.47 0.78
C ALA A 4 22.25 -16.42 0.34
N ALA A 5 21.26 -16.63 1.21
CA ALA A 5 20.02 -17.30 0.82
C ALA A 5 19.08 -16.30 0.13
N VAL A 6 18.54 -16.65 -1.03
CA VAL A 6 17.69 -15.76 -1.83
C VAL A 6 16.40 -16.46 -2.25
N HIS A 7 15.28 -15.77 -2.01
CA HIS A 7 13.96 -16.14 -2.50
C HIS A 7 13.05 -14.92 -2.51
N LEU A 8 12.41 -14.65 -3.64
CA LEU A 8 11.25 -13.76 -3.75
C LEU A 8 10.24 -14.46 -4.65
N ASP A 9 8.95 -14.29 -4.35
CA ASP A 9 7.85 -14.94 -5.10
C ASP A 9 7.74 -14.39 -6.53
N GLU A 10 8.03 -13.11 -6.69
CA GLU A 10 7.93 -12.41 -7.97
C GLU A 10 9.24 -12.58 -8.77
N GLU A 11 9.12 -13.16 -9.97
CA GLU A 11 10.25 -13.61 -10.79
C GLU A 11 11.20 -12.47 -11.21
N TYR A 12 10.67 -11.29 -11.55
CA TYR A 12 11.49 -10.15 -11.97
C TYR A 12 12.41 -9.68 -10.83
N THR A 13 11.86 -9.44 -9.65
CA THR A 13 12.60 -8.99 -8.47
C THR A 13 13.54 -10.08 -7.94
N HIS A 14 13.11 -11.34 -7.97
CA HIS A 14 13.96 -12.49 -7.66
C HIS A 14 15.23 -12.47 -8.51
N ASN A 15 15.07 -12.44 -9.84
CA ASN A 15 16.19 -12.43 -10.78
C ASN A 15 17.04 -11.16 -10.64
N ALA A 16 16.42 -9.99 -10.46
CA ALA A 16 17.12 -8.73 -10.27
C ALA A 16 18.05 -8.76 -9.04
N VAL A 17 17.59 -9.30 -7.92
CA VAL A 17 18.38 -9.44 -6.68
C VAL A 17 19.57 -10.37 -6.89
N ILE A 18 19.35 -11.55 -7.48
CA ILE A 18 20.43 -12.51 -7.77
C ILE A 18 21.50 -11.87 -8.66
N GLN A 19 21.07 -11.18 -9.72
CA GLN A 19 21.98 -10.49 -10.62
C GLN A 19 22.76 -9.37 -9.91
N ALA A 20 22.10 -8.61 -9.03
CA ALA A 20 22.75 -7.56 -8.25
C ALA A 20 23.82 -8.12 -7.29
N LEU A 21 23.51 -9.21 -6.58
CA LEU A 21 24.45 -9.89 -5.67
C LEU A 21 25.66 -10.45 -6.43
N LYS A 22 25.42 -11.19 -7.53
CA LYS A 22 26.48 -11.79 -8.35
C LYS A 22 27.37 -10.76 -9.03
N LYS A 23 26.83 -9.59 -9.40
CA LYS A 23 27.57 -8.48 -10.04
C LYS A 23 28.24 -7.54 -9.04
N SER A 24 28.11 -7.79 -7.73
CA SER A 24 28.74 -6.95 -6.71
C SER A 24 30.25 -6.90 -6.89
N LYS A 25 30.81 -5.69 -6.97
CA LYS A 25 32.26 -5.46 -7.04
C LYS A 25 32.89 -5.31 -5.66
N GLN A 26 32.08 -5.18 -4.61
CA GLN A 26 32.54 -4.88 -3.25
C GLN A 26 32.65 -6.14 -2.40
N ILE A 27 31.78 -7.12 -2.66
CA ILE A 27 31.71 -8.37 -1.90
C ILE A 27 31.50 -9.53 -2.86
N GLU A 28 32.19 -10.64 -2.58
CA GLU A 28 31.97 -11.90 -3.28
C GLU A 28 30.84 -12.64 -2.55
N VAL A 29 29.77 -12.96 -3.27
CA VAL A 29 28.55 -13.57 -2.73
C VAL A 29 28.32 -14.93 -3.38
N ASP A 30 28.22 -15.96 -2.55
CA ASP A 30 27.72 -17.28 -2.92
C ASP A 30 26.19 -17.28 -2.73
N VAL A 31 25.46 -17.31 -3.85
CA VAL A 31 24.00 -17.21 -3.86
C VAL A 31 23.40 -18.61 -3.84
N ILE A 32 22.61 -18.86 -2.80
CA ILE A 32 21.89 -20.11 -2.58
C ILE A 32 20.40 -19.79 -2.71
N GLU A 33 19.79 -20.26 -3.79
CA GLU A 33 18.34 -20.16 -3.97
C GLU A 33 17.66 -21.18 -3.06
N THR A 34 16.64 -20.74 -2.31
CA THR A 34 15.85 -21.60 -1.42
C THR A 34 14.37 -21.27 -1.59
N LYS A 35 13.48 -22.19 -1.20
CA LYS A 35 12.04 -21.91 -1.01
C LYS A 35 11.59 -22.19 0.42
N GLU A 36 12.55 -22.47 1.29
CA GLU A 36 12.35 -22.88 2.67
C GLU A 36 13.18 -21.97 3.58
N THR A 37 12.73 -21.87 4.84
CA THR A 37 13.43 -21.13 5.89
C THR A 37 14.80 -21.76 6.15
N PRO A 38 15.91 -21.02 6.00
CA PRO A 38 17.23 -21.58 6.19
C PRO A 38 17.54 -21.87 7.66
N GLU A 39 18.06 -23.07 7.94
CA GLU A 39 18.58 -23.46 9.26
C GLU A 39 20.11 -23.42 9.35
N ASP A 40 20.80 -23.31 8.21
CA ASP A 40 22.27 -23.27 8.14
C ASP A 40 22.82 -21.95 8.74
N GLU A 41 23.42 -22.05 9.93
CA GLU A 41 24.03 -20.91 10.63
C GLU A 41 25.21 -20.27 9.86
N THR A 42 25.71 -20.90 8.80
CA THR A 42 26.74 -20.32 7.94
C THR A 42 26.18 -19.31 6.93
N ILE A 43 24.86 -19.19 6.80
CA ILE A 43 24.21 -18.18 5.97
C ILE A 43 24.30 -16.81 6.65
N GLN A 44 24.96 -15.86 6.00
CA GLN A 44 25.26 -14.53 6.54
C GLN A 44 24.30 -13.45 6.02
N LEU A 45 23.61 -13.72 4.91
CA LEU A 45 22.56 -12.86 4.36
C LEU A 45 21.34 -13.68 3.98
N GLN A 46 20.17 -13.26 4.44
CA GLN A 46 18.87 -13.75 4.02
C GLN A 46 18.16 -12.64 3.24
N TRP A 47 18.04 -12.81 1.93
CA TRP A 47 17.22 -11.95 1.08
C TRP A 47 15.98 -12.73 0.65
N LEU A 48 15.04 -12.85 1.58
CA LEU A 48 13.92 -13.78 1.49
C LEU A 48 12.57 -13.04 1.53
N GLU A 49 11.50 -13.75 1.16
CA GLU A 49 10.15 -13.40 1.58
C GLU A 49 10.07 -13.35 3.11
N TYR A 50 9.28 -12.43 3.65
CA TYR A 50 9.28 -12.15 5.09
C TYR A 50 8.95 -13.38 5.96
N GLU A 51 8.03 -14.22 5.49
CA GLU A 51 7.60 -15.43 6.20
C GLU A 51 8.67 -16.55 6.18
N LEU A 52 9.64 -16.46 5.25
CA LEU A 52 10.74 -17.42 5.13
C LEU A 52 12.00 -16.97 5.89
N ILE A 53 12.01 -15.77 6.46
CA ILE A 53 13.15 -15.29 7.25
C ILE A 53 13.24 -16.07 8.55
N ASN A 54 14.42 -16.64 8.83
CA ASN A 54 14.73 -17.22 10.12
C ASN A 54 15.07 -16.12 11.13
N TRP A 55 14.04 -15.64 11.84
CA TRP A 55 14.17 -14.56 12.83
C TRP A 55 14.98 -14.95 14.06
N ASP A 56 15.13 -16.23 14.39
CA ASP A 56 15.94 -16.69 15.51
C ASP A 56 17.44 -16.47 15.24
N LEU A 57 17.89 -16.72 14.02
CA LEU A 57 19.28 -16.41 13.60
C LEU A 57 19.55 -14.90 13.59
N VAL A 58 18.54 -14.10 13.20
CA VAL A 58 18.64 -12.63 13.23
C VAL A 58 18.74 -12.12 14.67
N ALA A 59 17.90 -12.64 15.58
CA ALA A 59 17.91 -12.27 17.00
C ALA A 59 19.25 -12.60 17.69
N GLN A 60 19.96 -13.62 17.21
CA GLN A 60 21.31 -14.00 17.66
C GLN A 60 22.43 -13.18 16.99
N ASN A 61 22.11 -12.21 16.13
CA ASN A 61 23.05 -11.45 15.31
C ASN A 61 23.94 -12.31 14.39
N LYS A 62 23.45 -13.48 13.96
CA LYS A 62 24.20 -14.39 13.09
C LYS A 62 24.06 -14.06 11.60
N CYS A 63 23.00 -13.34 11.22
CA CYS A 63 22.64 -13.10 9.83
C CYS A 63 22.05 -11.70 9.61
N LEU A 64 22.26 -11.13 8.42
CA LEU A 64 21.59 -9.92 7.94
C LEU A 64 20.33 -10.28 7.14
N VAL A 65 19.34 -9.39 7.12
CA VAL A 65 18.06 -9.59 6.41
C VAL A 65 17.64 -8.36 5.60
N ASN A 66 16.80 -8.58 4.59
CA ASN A 66 16.16 -7.55 3.75
C ASN A 66 14.88 -6.94 4.37
N ALA A 67 14.58 -7.21 5.64
CA ALA A 67 13.36 -6.72 6.30
C ALA A 67 13.58 -6.37 7.77
N TYR A 68 12.79 -5.41 8.27
CA TYR A 68 12.62 -5.20 9.72
C TYR A 68 11.52 -6.11 10.25
N CYS A 69 11.76 -6.74 11.41
CA CYS A 69 10.78 -7.56 12.10
C CYS A 69 9.52 -6.74 12.46
N ILE A 70 9.70 -5.61 13.14
CA ILE A 70 8.59 -4.74 13.55
C ILE A 70 8.37 -3.65 12.50
N ARG A 71 7.49 -3.92 11.53
CA ARG A 71 7.20 -3.00 10.41
C ARG A 71 5.74 -2.60 10.24
N LYS A 72 4.82 -3.24 10.98
CA LYS A 72 3.36 -3.05 10.87
C LYS A 72 2.93 -1.59 11.05
N GLY A 73 3.68 -0.82 11.83
CA GLY A 73 3.42 0.61 12.07
C GLY A 73 3.46 1.51 10.83
N PHE A 74 4.13 1.08 9.75
CA PHE A 74 4.22 1.84 8.50
C PHE A 74 3.50 1.16 7.32
N ILE A 75 3.46 -0.18 7.29
CA ILE A 75 2.94 -0.91 6.12
C ILE A 75 1.42 -1.13 6.15
N ARG A 76 0.77 -0.98 7.31
CA ARG A 76 -0.68 -1.10 7.46
C ARG A 76 -1.32 0.28 7.55
N LYS A 77 -2.45 0.48 6.86
CA LYS A 77 -3.05 1.82 6.68
C LYS A 77 -3.54 2.40 8.00
N ALA A 78 -4.25 1.63 8.81
CA ALA A 78 -4.76 2.09 10.10
C ALA A 78 -3.63 2.40 11.09
N GLN A 79 -2.59 1.55 11.17
CA GLN A 79 -1.45 1.82 12.05
C GLN A 79 -0.58 2.99 11.56
N LEU A 80 -0.44 3.19 10.25
CA LEU A 80 0.21 4.38 9.70
C LEU A 80 -0.58 5.65 10.11
N SER A 81 -1.90 5.65 9.93
CA SER A 81 -2.79 6.75 10.34
C SER A 81 -2.61 7.06 11.84
N TYR A 82 -2.71 6.05 12.70
CA TYR A 82 -2.49 6.18 14.14
C TYR A 82 -1.14 6.82 14.48
N ASN A 83 -0.06 6.31 13.88
CA ASN A 83 1.29 6.77 14.17
C ASN A 83 1.52 8.21 13.70
N VAL A 84 0.95 8.59 12.55
CA VAL A 84 1.00 9.97 12.03
C VAL A 84 0.24 10.91 12.96
N THR A 85 -0.99 10.58 13.35
CA THR A 85 -1.79 11.38 14.30
C THR A 85 -1.07 11.55 15.63
N LYS A 86 -0.53 10.46 16.18
CA LYS A 86 0.25 10.49 17.42
C LYS A 86 1.51 11.36 17.29
N TYR A 87 2.21 11.28 16.16
CA TYR A 87 3.38 12.12 15.91
C TYR A 87 3.00 13.61 15.80
N LEU A 88 1.93 13.92 15.05
CA LEU A 88 1.46 15.30 14.83
C LEU A 88 0.91 15.96 16.11
N SER A 89 0.34 15.20 17.04
CA SER A 89 -0.07 15.75 18.35
C SER A 89 1.09 16.34 19.15
N LYS A 90 2.32 15.87 18.91
CA LYS A 90 3.55 16.38 19.53
C LYS A 90 4.37 17.28 18.60
N ASN A 91 4.13 17.21 17.28
CA ASN A 91 4.89 17.92 16.25
C ASN A 91 3.93 18.60 15.26
N PRO A 92 3.13 19.59 15.71
CA PRO A 92 2.02 20.15 14.93
C PRO A 92 2.46 20.92 13.68
N ASP A 93 3.71 21.39 13.64
CA ASP A 93 4.28 22.15 12.52
C ASP A 93 4.99 21.27 11.48
N SER A 94 4.98 19.94 11.66
CA SER A 94 5.57 19.02 10.70
C SER A 94 4.89 19.09 9.33
N ILE A 95 5.68 18.92 8.27
CA ILE A 95 5.19 18.83 6.89
C ILE A 95 4.12 17.74 6.72
N LEU A 96 4.16 16.69 7.55
CA LEU A 96 3.20 15.59 7.50
C LEU A 96 1.75 16.06 7.68
N LYS A 97 1.52 17.15 8.42
CA LYS A 97 0.18 17.74 8.58
C LYS A 97 -0.44 18.20 7.26
N LYS A 98 0.40 18.56 6.27
CA LYS A 98 -0.04 18.97 4.93
C LYS A 98 0.14 17.86 3.89
N ALA A 99 1.14 17.00 4.07
CA ALA A 99 1.49 15.96 3.11
C ALA A 99 0.59 14.71 3.20
N ILE A 100 -0.12 14.52 4.31
CA ILE A 100 -1.01 13.38 4.53
C ILE A 100 -2.44 13.91 4.64
N PRO A 101 -3.39 13.47 3.80
CA PRO A 101 -4.79 13.85 3.93
C PRO A 101 -5.35 13.38 5.27
N GLU A 102 -6.32 14.12 5.80
CA GLU A 102 -7.02 13.74 7.02
C GLU A 102 -7.57 12.33 6.90
N THR A 103 -7.31 11.50 7.91
CA THR A 103 -7.57 10.07 7.89
C THR A 103 -8.13 9.64 9.24
N TRP A 104 -9.28 8.98 9.21
CA TRP A 104 -9.98 8.44 10.35
C TRP A 104 -9.88 6.91 10.31
N GLN A 105 -9.71 6.31 11.48
CA GLN A 105 -9.85 4.87 11.64
C GLN A 105 -11.34 4.56 11.69
N PHE A 106 -11.77 3.53 10.97
CA PHE A 106 -13.16 3.13 10.90
C PHE A 106 -13.22 1.62 11.11
N GLU A 107 -13.89 1.19 12.16
CA GLU A 107 -14.06 -0.22 12.50
C GLU A 107 -15.54 -0.58 12.38
N LEU A 108 -15.85 -1.64 11.64
CA LEU A 108 -17.21 -2.10 11.45
C LEU A 108 -17.24 -3.62 11.43
N ASP A 109 -17.96 -4.20 12.40
CA ASP A 109 -18.11 -5.66 12.55
C ASP A 109 -19.26 -6.23 11.71
N HIS A 110 -20.37 -5.49 11.62
CA HIS A 110 -21.56 -5.84 10.86
C HIS A 110 -22.30 -4.54 10.48
N VAL A 111 -23.00 -4.51 9.36
CA VAL A 111 -23.65 -3.31 8.83
C VAL A 111 -24.76 -2.77 9.74
N ASP A 112 -25.35 -3.64 10.57
CA ASP A 112 -26.30 -3.22 11.60
C ASP A 112 -25.71 -2.21 12.59
N TYR A 113 -24.38 -2.24 12.81
CA TYR A 113 -23.67 -1.31 13.69
C TYR A 113 -23.13 -0.07 12.97
N PHE A 114 -23.52 0.16 11.72
CA PHE A 114 -23.00 1.25 10.90
C PHE A 114 -23.19 2.62 11.54
N GLU A 115 -24.36 2.89 12.11
CA GLU A 115 -24.66 4.15 12.78
C GLU A 115 -23.76 4.37 14.01
N GLU A 116 -23.50 3.33 14.81
CA GLU A 116 -22.60 3.42 15.97
C GLU A 116 -21.15 3.65 15.51
N ALA A 117 -20.71 2.98 14.45
CA ALA A 117 -19.38 3.19 13.88
C ALA A 117 -19.21 4.62 13.32
N MET A 118 -20.25 5.19 12.70
CA MET A 118 -20.22 6.57 12.19
C MET A 118 -20.10 7.61 13.30
N ASN A 119 -20.68 7.35 14.48
CA ASN A 119 -20.53 8.24 15.65
C ASN A 119 -19.06 8.40 16.10
N GLU A 120 -18.22 7.38 15.89
CA GLU A 120 -16.79 7.43 16.20
C GLU A 120 -15.98 8.27 15.18
N VAL A 121 -16.58 8.58 14.01
CA VAL A 121 -16.01 9.40 12.95
C VAL A 121 -16.92 10.57 12.57
N PHE A 122 -17.47 11.25 13.58
CA PHE A 122 -18.45 12.33 13.40
C PHE A 122 -18.02 13.45 12.44
N GLU A 123 -16.71 13.73 12.29
CA GLU A 123 -16.26 14.72 11.31
C GLU A 123 -16.51 14.27 9.86
N VAL A 124 -16.42 12.97 9.58
CA VAL A 124 -16.75 12.40 8.28
C VAL A 124 -18.23 12.56 8.01
N GLU A 125 -19.08 12.18 8.97
CA GLU A 125 -20.54 12.29 8.84
C GLU A 125 -20.97 13.74 8.58
N ARG A 126 -20.52 14.67 9.43
CA ARG A 126 -20.80 16.11 9.27
C ARG A 126 -20.40 16.61 7.89
N ASP A 127 -19.18 16.29 7.44
CA ASP A 127 -18.65 16.81 6.18
C ASP A 127 -19.37 16.18 4.95
N LEU A 128 -19.92 14.96 5.08
CA LEU A 128 -20.78 14.36 4.06
C LEU A 128 -22.16 15.06 4.01
N GLU A 129 -22.73 15.40 5.17
CA GLU A 129 -24.01 16.12 5.27
C GLU A 129 -23.92 17.56 4.75
N GLU A 130 -22.83 18.28 5.07
CA GLU A 130 -22.57 19.63 4.56
C GLU A 130 -22.36 19.64 3.04
N GLY A 131 -21.88 18.52 2.48
CA GLY A 131 -21.62 18.34 1.06
C GLY A 131 -20.36 19.07 0.57
N GLY A 132 -20.00 18.81 -0.69
CA GLY A 132 -18.79 19.39 -1.30
C GLY A 132 -17.47 18.72 -0.87
N HIS A 133 -17.56 17.64 -0.10
CA HIS A 133 -16.43 16.80 0.30
C HIS A 133 -16.54 15.41 -0.32
N ALA A 134 -15.41 14.84 -0.69
CA ALA A 134 -15.30 13.45 -1.11
C ALA A 134 -14.29 12.72 -0.22
N PHE A 135 -14.52 11.43 -0.04
CA PHE A 135 -13.73 10.55 0.80
C PHE A 135 -13.37 9.29 0.03
N ILE A 136 -12.32 8.62 0.49
CA ILE A 136 -11.90 7.32 -0.02
C ILE A 136 -11.79 6.36 1.17
N ILE A 137 -12.50 5.25 1.09
CA ILE A 137 -12.42 4.18 2.07
C ILE A 137 -11.42 3.13 1.60
N LYS A 138 -10.61 2.61 2.53
CA LYS A 138 -9.57 1.64 2.23
C LYS A 138 -9.53 0.58 3.34
N PRO A 139 -9.57 -0.71 3.00
CA PRO A 139 -9.35 -1.76 3.99
C PRO A 139 -7.91 -1.68 4.52
N SER A 140 -7.74 -1.84 5.83
CA SER A 140 -6.41 -1.79 6.46
C SER A 140 -5.53 -2.96 6.01
N LEU A 141 -6.14 -4.13 5.82
CA LEU A 141 -5.49 -5.38 5.43
C LEU A 141 -6.03 -5.92 4.09
N ALA A 142 -5.84 -5.17 3.01
CA ALA A 142 -5.99 -5.71 1.65
C ALA A 142 -4.91 -5.17 0.71
N ASN A 143 -4.57 -5.99 -0.29
CA ASN A 143 -3.61 -5.69 -1.35
C ASN A 143 -4.33 -5.35 -2.67
N LYS A 144 -3.55 -4.98 -3.70
CA LYS A 144 -4.03 -4.80 -5.09
C LYS A 144 -5.22 -3.85 -5.28
N ALA A 145 -5.45 -2.93 -4.34
CA ALA A 145 -6.59 -2.02 -4.30
C ALA A 145 -7.98 -2.70 -4.20
N ALA A 146 -8.02 -3.96 -3.75
CA ALA A 146 -9.26 -4.63 -3.38
C ALA A 146 -9.98 -3.81 -2.27
N GLY A 147 -11.29 -3.61 -2.44
CA GLY A 147 -12.15 -2.89 -1.48
C GLY A 147 -11.91 -1.37 -1.38
N ILE A 148 -11.10 -0.76 -2.25
CA ILE A 148 -10.92 0.70 -2.26
C ILE A 148 -12.04 1.34 -3.09
N LYS A 149 -12.82 2.24 -2.49
CA LYS A 149 -13.90 2.98 -3.16
C LYS A 149 -13.86 4.46 -2.76
N VAL A 150 -14.25 5.33 -3.70
CA VAL A 150 -14.43 6.77 -3.47
C VAL A 150 -15.93 7.04 -3.30
N PHE A 151 -16.29 7.91 -2.37
CA PHE A 151 -17.68 8.23 -2.05
C PHE A 151 -17.83 9.69 -1.61
N ASN A 152 -19.04 10.21 -1.71
CA ASN A 152 -19.39 11.55 -1.23
C ASN A 152 -20.76 11.61 -0.54
N THR A 153 -21.43 10.47 -0.32
CA THR A 153 -22.65 10.38 0.49
C THR A 153 -22.57 9.26 1.52
N LEU A 154 -23.34 9.38 2.61
CA LEU A 154 -23.49 8.33 3.61
C LEU A 154 -24.14 7.06 3.02
N GLU A 155 -25.12 7.24 2.14
CA GLU A 155 -25.80 6.14 1.45
C GLU A 155 -24.80 5.31 0.62
N GLN A 156 -23.91 5.96 -0.13
CA GLN A 156 -22.85 5.26 -0.85
C GLN A 156 -21.96 4.45 0.09
N LEU A 157 -21.51 5.04 1.20
CA LEU A 157 -20.65 4.34 2.16
C LEU A 157 -21.37 3.14 2.78
N ARG A 158 -22.65 3.27 3.13
CA ARG A 158 -23.46 2.19 3.69
C ARG A 158 -23.64 1.05 2.69
N ASN A 159 -24.08 1.37 1.46
CA ASN A 159 -24.30 0.38 0.41
C ASN A 159 -23.03 -0.44 0.13
N MET A 160 -21.85 0.16 0.24
CA MET A 160 -20.58 -0.56 0.09
C MET A 160 -20.41 -1.70 1.11
N PHE A 161 -20.87 -1.53 2.35
CA PHE A 161 -20.78 -2.56 3.37
C PHE A 161 -21.90 -3.59 3.26
N GLU A 162 -23.10 -3.18 2.83
CA GLU A 162 -24.21 -4.10 2.52
C GLU A 162 -23.80 -5.05 1.37
N GLU A 163 -23.20 -4.53 0.30
CA GLU A 163 -22.65 -5.34 -0.81
C GLU A 163 -21.56 -6.32 -0.34
N ILE A 164 -20.66 -5.87 0.55
CA ILE A 164 -19.61 -6.72 1.09
C ILE A 164 -20.22 -7.87 1.90
N GLU A 165 -21.30 -7.64 2.65
CA GLU A 165 -22.01 -8.67 3.43
C GLU A 165 -22.77 -9.69 2.58
N GLU A 166 -23.41 -9.25 1.50
CA GLU A 166 -24.12 -10.15 0.58
C GLU A 166 -23.16 -11.11 -0.14
N ASP A 167 -21.94 -10.67 -0.46
CA ASP A 167 -20.93 -11.49 -1.13
C ASP A 167 -20.35 -12.63 -0.24
N TYR A 168 -20.52 -12.61 1.09
CA TYR A 168 -20.05 -13.69 1.98
C TYR A 168 -20.82 -15.00 1.79
N ASP A 169 -22.08 -14.92 1.36
CA ASP A 169 -22.95 -16.09 1.28
C ASP A 169 -22.68 -16.95 0.03
N GLU A 170 -21.84 -16.49 -0.93
CA GLU A 170 -21.75 -17.10 -2.26
C GLU A 170 -20.41 -17.71 -2.73
N ASP A 171 -19.21 -17.47 -2.16
CA ASP A 171 -17.98 -18.20 -2.61
C ASP A 171 -16.77 -18.13 -1.65
N ASP A 172 -16.12 -19.27 -1.37
CA ASP A 172 -15.05 -19.49 -0.36
C ASP A 172 -13.61 -19.11 -0.83
N ASP A 173 -13.44 -18.55 -2.04
CA ASP A 173 -12.13 -18.45 -2.73
C ASP A 173 -11.66 -17.01 -3.09
N LYS A 174 -12.39 -15.94 -2.74
CA LYS A 174 -11.91 -14.54 -2.89
C LYS A 174 -11.19 -14.09 -1.62
N GLU A 175 -10.14 -13.26 -1.73
CA GLU A 175 -9.54 -12.58 -0.57
C GLU A 175 -10.68 -11.94 0.24
N ASP A 176 -10.96 -12.48 1.43
CA ASP A 176 -12.21 -12.29 2.15
C ASP A 176 -12.25 -10.85 2.73
N ILE A 177 -12.61 -9.87 1.88
CA ILE A 177 -12.71 -8.43 2.21
C ILE A 177 -13.71 -8.19 3.33
N SER A 178 -14.90 -8.74 3.21
CA SER A 178 -15.16 -9.88 4.02
C SER A 178 -14.94 -9.76 5.54
N GLN A 179 -14.12 -10.68 6.02
CA GLN A 179 -13.49 -10.70 7.35
C GLN A 179 -12.69 -9.44 7.78
N ILE A 180 -12.50 -8.42 6.93
CA ILE A 180 -11.79 -7.19 7.30
C ILE A 180 -12.70 -6.28 8.14
N ARG A 181 -12.32 -6.13 9.41
CA ARG A 181 -13.00 -5.23 10.36
C ARG A 181 -12.40 -3.84 10.47
N GLU A 182 -11.12 -3.70 10.10
CA GLU A 182 -10.36 -2.44 10.26
C GLU A 182 -10.21 -1.74 8.91
N TRP A 183 -10.74 -0.52 8.82
CA TRP A 183 -10.73 0.33 7.64
C TRP A 183 -10.11 1.70 7.98
N VAL A 184 -9.76 2.45 6.93
CA VAL A 184 -9.52 3.88 7.05
C VAL A 184 -10.41 4.64 6.09
N ILE A 185 -11.06 5.69 6.60
CA ILE A 185 -11.70 6.71 5.79
C ILE A 185 -10.71 7.86 5.67
N GLN A 186 -10.41 8.29 4.45
CA GLN A 186 -9.45 9.36 4.20
C GLN A 186 -10.08 10.42 3.31
N ARG A 187 -9.77 11.70 3.59
CA ARG A 187 -10.12 12.82 2.73
C ARG A 187 -9.60 12.55 1.31
N TYR A 188 -10.50 12.53 0.32
CA TYR A 188 -10.10 12.33 -1.06
C TYR A 188 -9.46 13.59 -1.61
N ILE A 189 -8.37 13.42 -2.39
CA ILE A 189 -7.75 14.53 -3.11
C ILE A 189 -8.54 14.73 -4.40
N ASP A 190 -9.50 15.64 -4.34
CA ASP A 190 -10.45 15.98 -5.42
C ASP A 190 -9.85 16.92 -6.48
N LYS A 191 -8.72 17.56 -6.19
CA LYS A 191 -7.98 18.43 -7.11
C LYS A 191 -6.55 17.90 -7.33
N PRO A 192 -6.38 16.68 -7.89
CA PRO A 192 -5.06 16.14 -8.17
C PRO A 192 -4.39 16.92 -9.31
N LEU A 193 -3.06 16.88 -9.35
CA LEU A 193 -2.34 17.24 -10.57
C LEU A 193 -2.71 16.23 -11.67
N LEU A 194 -3.07 16.74 -12.84
CA LEU A 194 -3.42 15.94 -13.99
C LEU A 194 -2.36 16.09 -15.07
N VAL A 195 -1.98 14.98 -15.70
CA VAL A 195 -1.11 14.97 -16.88
C VAL A 195 -1.89 14.26 -18.00
N ASN A 196 -2.06 14.93 -19.13
CA ASN A 196 -3.00 14.54 -20.19
C ASN A 196 -4.42 14.27 -19.64
N LYS A 197 -4.85 15.12 -18.69
CA LYS A 197 -6.12 15.02 -17.95
C LYS A 197 -6.32 13.74 -17.12
N ARG A 198 -5.33 12.86 -17.02
CA ARG A 198 -5.41 11.65 -16.20
C ARG A 198 -4.76 11.87 -14.85
N LYS A 199 -5.35 11.30 -13.80
CA LYS A 199 -4.79 11.26 -12.46
C LYS A 199 -3.57 10.34 -12.44
N PHE A 200 -2.59 10.61 -11.60
CA PHE A 200 -1.48 9.67 -11.36
C PHE A 200 -1.04 9.70 -9.89
N HIS A 201 -0.31 8.67 -9.46
CA HIS A 201 0.45 8.69 -8.21
C HIS A 201 1.93 8.43 -8.47
N VAL A 202 2.78 8.88 -7.55
CA VAL A 202 4.22 8.63 -7.60
C VAL A 202 4.58 7.44 -6.72
N ARG A 203 5.20 6.42 -7.29
CA ARG A 203 5.85 5.32 -6.58
C ARG A 203 7.29 5.70 -6.31
N ALA A 204 7.59 5.96 -5.04
CA ALA A 204 8.93 6.21 -4.54
C ALA A 204 9.48 4.97 -3.84
N TYR A 205 10.75 4.63 -4.08
CA TYR A 205 11.44 3.53 -3.42
C TYR A 205 12.34 4.04 -2.31
N VAL A 206 12.12 3.56 -1.09
CA VAL A 206 12.88 3.97 0.10
C VAL A 206 13.61 2.77 0.69
N LEU A 207 14.92 2.89 0.89
CA LEU A 207 15.76 1.90 1.58
C LEU A 207 16.02 2.39 3.01
N ALA A 208 15.58 1.63 3.99
CA ALA A 208 15.97 1.81 5.39
C ALA A 208 17.04 0.79 5.77
N LYS A 209 18.21 1.25 6.20
CA LYS A 209 19.37 0.41 6.52
C LYS A 209 19.72 0.46 8.01
N SER A 210 20.05 -0.70 8.59
CA SER A 210 20.57 -0.85 9.95
C SER A 210 19.67 -0.16 11.00
N ASN A 211 20.24 0.66 11.89
CA ASN A 211 19.50 1.42 12.90
C ASN A 211 18.94 2.73 12.33
N ILE A 212 18.19 2.64 11.22
CA ILE A 212 17.39 3.71 10.59
C ILE A 212 18.23 4.81 9.93
N GLU A 213 19.09 4.42 9.00
CA GLU A 213 19.51 5.31 7.91
C GLU A 213 18.50 5.19 6.76
N VAL A 214 17.90 6.29 6.33
CA VAL A 214 16.83 6.29 5.32
C VAL A 214 17.32 6.93 4.02
N TYR A 215 17.20 6.20 2.92
CA TYR A 215 17.64 6.60 1.58
C TYR A 215 16.46 6.57 0.62
N LEU A 216 16.18 7.69 -0.04
CA LEU A 216 15.21 7.76 -1.14
C LEU A 216 15.94 7.47 -2.45
N TYR A 217 15.51 6.45 -3.18
CA TYR A 217 16.01 6.18 -4.52
C TYR A 217 15.57 7.30 -5.46
N ARG A 218 16.49 7.74 -6.33
CA ARG A 218 16.25 8.89 -7.19
C ARG A 218 15.12 8.62 -8.17
N ASP A 219 15.18 7.53 -8.93
CA ASP A 219 14.20 7.30 -9.99
C ASP A 219 12.89 6.80 -9.37
N MET A 220 11.81 7.53 -9.65
CA MET A 220 10.46 7.25 -9.19
C MET A 220 9.57 6.97 -10.39
N LEU A 221 8.50 6.21 -10.18
CA LEU A 221 7.52 5.93 -11.24
C LEU A 221 6.29 6.82 -11.05
N ALA A 222 5.74 7.35 -12.13
CA ALA A 222 4.41 7.91 -12.19
C ALA A 222 3.45 6.86 -12.79
N LEU A 223 2.45 6.44 -12.01
CA LEU A 223 1.46 5.45 -12.42
C LEU A 223 0.12 6.16 -12.62
N PHE A 224 -0.41 6.08 -13.83
CA PHE A 224 -1.58 6.81 -14.28
C PHE A 224 -2.88 6.04 -14.09
N ALA A 225 -3.98 6.75 -13.94
CA ALA A 225 -5.32 6.23 -14.13
C ALA A 225 -5.54 5.94 -15.62
N LEU A 226 -6.40 4.98 -15.96
CA LEU A 226 -6.66 4.64 -17.36
C LEU A 226 -7.47 5.73 -18.08
N LYS A 227 -8.47 6.28 -17.39
CA LYS A 227 -9.43 7.25 -17.95
C LYS A 227 -9.12 8.70 -17.54
N GLU A 228 -9.65 9.65 -18.30
CA GLU A 228 -9.61 11.08 -17.94
C GLU A 228 -10.31 11.32 -16.59
N TYR A 229 -9.76 12.22 -15.78
CA TYR A 229 -10.26 12.50 -14.44
C TYR A 229 -11.60 13.24 -14.48
N ASP A 230 -12.63 12.67 -13.85
CA ASP A 230 -13.97 13.27 -13.74
C ASP A 230 -14.56 13.00 -12.35
N LEU A 231 -14.82 14.07 -11.58
CA LEU A 231 -15.43 13.97 -10.25
C LEU A 231 -16.92 13.65 -10.28
N SER A 232 -17.59 13.74 -11.43
CA SER A 232 -19.00 13.34 -11.55
C SER A 232 -19.18 11.82 -11.61
N GLN A 233 -18.08 11.06 -11.77
CA GLN A 233 -18.07 9.61 -11.96
C GLN A 233 -17.28 8.90 -10.83
N LEU A 234 -17.61 9.20 -9.57
CA LEU A 234 -16.88 8.69 -8.39
C LEU A 234 -16.79 7.16 -8.27
N GLU A 235 -17.75 6.44 -8.86
CA GLU A 235 -17.83 4.99 -8.84
C GLU A 235 -16.88 4.33 -9.87
N ASP A 236 -16.38 5.08 -10.86
CA ASP A 236 -15.47 4.53 -11.87
C ASP A 236 -14.03 4.48 -11.34
N ASN A 237 -13.65 3.29 -10.87
CA ASN A 237 -12.31 3.02 -10.37
C ASN A 237 -11.20 3.26 -11.41
N LEU A 238 -11.49 3.20 -12.72
CA LEU A 238 -10.49 3.45 -13.76
C LEU A 238 -10.12 4.93 -13.91
N ILE A 239 -10.94 5.83 -13.34
CA ILE A 239 -10.71 7.29 -13.25
C ILE A 239 -9.94 7.62 -11.97
N HIS A 240 -10.29 6.96 -10.87
CA HIS A 240 -9.85 7.38 -9.53
C HIS A 240 -8.75 6.53 -8.92
N LEU A 241 -8.56 5.28 -9.38
CA LEU A 241 -7.51 4.37 -8.94
C LEU A 241 -6.44 4.21 -10.03
N THR A 242 -5.20 4.26 -9.59
CA THR A 242 -4.00 4.28 -10.43
C THR A 242 -3.15 3.02 -10.28
N ASN A 243 -3.69 1.98 -9.63
CA ASN A 243 -2.96 0.76 -9.37
C ASN A 243 -3.00 -0.14 -10.61
N THR A 244 -1.82 -0.55 -11.07
CA THR A 244 -1.67 -1.36 -12.30
C THR A 244 -2.43 -2.66 -12.24
N CYS A 245 -2.57 -3.32 -11.07
CA CYS A 245 -3.29 -4.59 -10.96
C CYS A 245 -4.74 -4.53 -11.45
N ILE A 246 -5.45 -3.42 -11.16
CA ILE A 246 -6.84 -3.23 -11.63
C ILE A 246 -6.85 -2.96 -13.14
N GLN A 247 -5.81 -2.29 -13.62
CA GLN A 247 -5.75 -1.79 -14.99
C GLN A 247 -5.27 -2.84 -15.99
N THR A 248 -4.38 -3.75 -15.59
CA THR A 248 -3.81 -4.78 -16.48
C THR A 248 -4.85 -5.77 -17.02
N GLU A 249 -6.01 -5.87 -16.36
CA GLU A 249 -7.13 -6.70 -16.81
C GLU A 249 -7.96 -6.03 -17.92
N GLU A 250 -7.80 -4.72 -18.10
CA GLU A 250 -8.52 -3.93 -19.10
C GLU A 250 -7.86 -4.04 -20.47
N LYS A 251 -8.69 -4.18 -21.52
CA LYS A 251 -8.23 -4.29 -22.92
C LYS A 251 -7.50 -3.04 -23.41
N GLU A 252 -7.77 -1.90 -22.79
CA GLU A 252 -7.24 -0.58 -23.17
C GLU A 252 -5.92 -0.27 -22.45
N PHE A 253 -5.42 -1.16 -21.58
CA PHE A 253 -4.18 -0.95 -20.86
C PHE A 253 -2.96 -1.06 -21.79
N ILE A 254 -2.21 0.04 -21.83
CA ILE A 254 -0.90 0.13 -22.49
C ILE A 254 0.10 0.50 -21.41
N GLU A 255 1.05 -0.41 -21.12
CA GLU A 255 2.01 -0.25 -20.01
C GLU A 255 2.85 1.02 -20.15
N ASP A 256 3.42 1.26 -21.33
CA ASP A 256 4.24 2.44 -21.64
C ASP A 256 3.49 3.78 -21.49
N GLU A 257 2.15 3.76 -21.60
CA GLU A 257 1.31 4.94 -21.39
C GLU A 257 0.87 5.11 -19.94
N SER A 258 0.87 4.02 -19.17
CA SER A 258 0.31 3.94 -17.81
C SER A 258 1.38 4.01 -16.73
N VAL A 259 2.63 3.64 -17.04
CA VAL A 259 3.77 3.69 -16.12
C VAL A 259 4.91 4.45 -16.79
N LYS A 260 5.33 5.56 -16.19
CA LYS A 260 6.43 6.40 -16.70
C LYS A 260 7.45 6.71 -15.61
N LEU A 261 8.67 7.06 -15.99
CA LEU A 261 9.61 7.67 -15.05
C LEU A 261 9.09 9.08 -14.69
N PHE A 262 8.97 9.35 -13.39
CA PHE A 262 8.44 10.62 -12.89
C PHE A 262 9.25 11.83 -13.40
N TRP A 263 10.56 11.68 -13.52
CA TRP A 263 11.45 12.75 -13.99
C TRP A 263 11.44 12.95 -15.50
N GLU A 264 10.78 12.08 -16.25
CA GLU A 264 10.62 12.14 -17.70
C GLU A 264 9.22 12.59 -18.11
N LEU A 265 8.37 12.95 -17.14
CA LEU A 265 7.10 13.60 -17.44
C LEU A 265 7.39 14.97 -18.06
N GLU A 266 7.03 15.12 -19.33
CA GLU A 266 7.05 16.40 -20.03
C GLU A 266 6.03 17.36 -19.38
N GLU A 267 6.38 18.64 -19.29
CA GLU A 267 5.51 19.72 -18.77
C GLU A 267 4.24 19.91 -19.60
#